data_AF-A0A6C0K8A0-F1
#
_entry.id   AF-A0A6C0K8A0-F1
#
_cell.length_a   1.000
_cell.length_b   1.000
_cell.length_c   1.000
_cell.angle_alpha   90.00
_cell.angle_beta   90.00
_cell.angle_gamma   90.00
#
_symmetry.space_group_name_H-M   'P 1'
#
loop_
_entity.id
_entity.type
_entity.pdbx_description
1 polymer ?
#
loop_
_entity_poly.entity_id
_entity_poly.type
_entity_poly.pdbx_seq_one_letter_code
_entity_poly.pdbx_strand_id
1 'polypeptide(L)'
;MLEYLKTTGFDVVVQFAPVWCRQRGCFRYDFYIPSLNLIIELDGEQHFKSVSKWKNSGITLMKRDVYKMRAANSNGLRLIRIMQQLVWDNDTDWLNTNLLPHLVNLGHVENVYIGSKYEEHTRFMTENISIAESELYDD
;
A
#
# COMPACT_ATOMS: atom_id res chain seq x y z
N MET A 1 -2.87 -4.71 -14.38
CA MET A 1 -1.82 -3.95 -13.67
C MET A 1 -0.41 -4.31 -14.11
N LEU A 2 0.09 -5.52 -13.86
CA LEU A 2 1.47 -5.91 -14.21
C LEU A 2 1.83 -5.61 -15.68
N GLU A 3 0.96 -6.00 -16.61
CA GLU A 3 1.19 -5.73 -18.04
C GLU A 3 1.29 -4.23 -18.35
N TYR A 4 0.52 -3.38 -17.67
CA TYR A 4 0.63 -1.92 -17.79
C TYR A 4 1.91 -1.37 -17.16
N LEU A 5 2.34 -1.91 -16.01
CA LEU A 5 3.61 -1.48 -15.41
C LEU A 5 4.80 -1.83 -16.33
N LYS A 6 4.76 -2.93 -17.06
CA LYS A 6 5.81 -3.27 -18.04
C LYS A 6 5.93 -2.26 -19.18
N THR A 7 4.86 -1.55 -19.55
CA THR A 7 4.93 -0.54 -20.62
C THR A 7 5.64 0.75 -20.20
N THR A 8 5.83 0.96 -18.90
CA THR A 8 6.51 2.15 -18.35
C THR A 8 8.03 2.12 -18.50
N GLY A 9 8.61 0.96 -18.78
CA GLY A 9 10.07 0.77 -18.83
C GLY A 9 10.75 0.65 -17.46
N PHE A 10 10.00 0.63 -16.36
CA PHE A 10 10.56 0.37 -15.02
C PHE A 10 10.83 -1.12 -14.80
N ASP A 11 11.88 -1.42 -14.03
CA ASP A 11 12.10 -2.75 -13.47
C ASP A 11 11.11 -2.99 -12.32
N VAL A 12 10.22 -3.96 -12.49
CA VAL A 12 9.14 -4.26 -11.53
C VAL A 12 9.39 -5.62 -10.90
N VAL A 13 9.56 -5.64 -9.57
CA VAL A 13 9.62 -6.85 -8.77
C VAL A 13 8.20 -7.18 -8.29
N VAL A 14 7.70 -8.35 -8.67
CA VAL A 14 6.35 -8.83 -8.29
C VAL A 14 6.43 -9.64 -7.00
N GLN A 15 5.42 -9.54 -6.12
CA GLN A 15 5.38 -10.24 -4.83
C GLN A 15 6.62 -9.97 -3.96
N PHE A 16 7.06 -8.72 -3.91
CA PHE A 16 8.24 -8.30 -3.16
C PHE A 16 8.12 -8.65 -1.67
N ALA A 17 9.06 -9.45 -1.16
CA ALA A 17 9.00 -10.01 0.20
C ALA A 17 10.30 -9.69 0.97
N PRO A 18 10.49 -8.44 1.40
CA PRO A 18 11.73 -8.03 2.06
C PRO A 18 11.91 -8.68 3.43
N VAL A 19 13.16 -8.91 3.81
CA VAL A 19 13.49 -9.57 5.08
C VAL A 19 13.01 -8.82 6.32
N TRP A 20 12.94 -7.48 6.24
CA TRP A 20 12.47 -6.61 7.31
C TRP A 20 10.94 -6.61 7.48
N CYS A 21 10.16 -7.12 6.50
CA CYS A 21 8.70 -7.22 6.59
C CYS A 21 8.26 -8.64 6.95
N ARG A 22 8.69 -9.14 8.12
CA ARG A 22 8.37 -10.49 8.60
C ARG A 22 7.62 -10.46 9.93
N GLN A 23 6.35 -10.87 9.93
CA GLN A 23 5.60 -11.16 11.15
C GLN A 23 4.74 -12.42 10.94
N ARG A 24 5.04 -13.50 11.65
CA ARG A 24 4.37 -14.82 11.51
C ARG A 24 4.31 -15.37 10.07
N GLY A 25 5.24 -14.93 9.21
CA GLY A 25 5.32 -15.20 7.77
C GLY A 25 5.99 -14.02 7.05
N CYS A 26 6.48 -14.22 5.82
CA CYS A 26 6.95 -13.10 4.98
C CYS A 26 5.72 -12.40 4.39
N PHE A 27 5.41 -11.19 4.86
CA PHE A 27 4.42 -10.38 4.17
C PHE A 27 5.01 -9.95 2.83
N ARG A 28 4.20 -10.06 1.79
CA ARG A 28 4.56 -9.70 0.43
C ARG A 28 3.83 -8.45 0.03
N TYR A 29 4.50 -7.64 -0.78
CA TYR A 29 3.90 -6.54 -1.47
C TYR A 29 3.67 -6.88 -2.93
N ASP A 30 2.62 -6.37 -3.55
CA ASP A 30 2.26 -6.81 -4.92
C ASP A 30 3.32 -6.42 -5.93
N PHE A 31 3.82 -5.18 -5.87
CA PHE A 31 4.85 -4.66 -6.75
C PHE A 31 5.88 -3.79 -6.01
N TYR A 32 7.13 -3.84 -6.45
CA TYR A 32 8.20 -2.94 -6.03
C TYR A 32 8.99 -2.45 -7.24
N ILE A 33 9.24 -1.15 -7.29
CA ILE A 33 10.04 -0.48 -8.32
C ILE A 33 11.32 0.07 -7.63
N PRO A 34 12.47 -0.62 -7.76
CA PRO A 34 13.68 -0.26 -7.01
C PRO A 34 14.20 1.14 -7.30
N SER A 35 14.19 1.56 -8.58
CA SER A 35 14.70 2.87 -9.00
C SER A 35 13.93 4.06 -8.39
N LEU A 36 12.70 3.81 -7.93
CA LEU A 36 11.83 4.82 -7.31
C LEU A 36 11.70 4.66 -5.80
N ASN A 37 12.30 3.62 -5.21
CA ASN A 37 12.03 3.20 -3.82
C ASN A 37 10.52 3.12 -3.53
N LEU A 38 9.76 2.54 -4.47
CA LEU A 38 8.30 2.60 -4.47
C LEU A 38 7.70 1.20 -4.42
N ILE A 39 6.81 0.99 -3.46
CA ILE A 39 5.93 -0.17 -3.39
C ILE A 39 4.55 0.20 -3.93
N ILE A 40 3.90 -0.72 -4.64
CA ILE A 40 2.51 -0.59 -5.07
C ILE A 40 1.69 -1.79 -4.59
N GLU A 41 0.55 -1.53 -3.94
CA GLU A 41 -0.43 -2.54 -3.47
C GLU A 41 -1.74 -2.41 -4.25
N LEU A 42 -2.31 -3.55 -4.64
CA LEU A 42 -3.61 -3.65 -5.30
C LEU A 42 -4.65 -4.16 -4.31
N ASP A 43 -5.38 -3.23 -3.68
CA ASP A 43 -6.28 -3.53 -2.58
C ASP A 43 -7.68 -3.92 -3.06
N GLY A 44 -8.08 -5.15 -2.75
CA GLY A 44 -9.45 -5.60 -2.91
C GLY A 44 -10.41 -5.12 -1.82
N GLU A 45 -11.69 -5.41 -1.99
CA GLU A 45 -12.78 -5.05 -1.06
C GLU A 45 -12.52 -5.41 0.40
N GLN A 46 -11.78 -6.49 0.65
CA GLN A 46 -11.45 -6.99 1.98
C GLN A 46 -10.64 -5.98 2.82
N HIS A 47 -9.96 -5.01 2.20
CA HIS A 47 -9.21 -3.96 2.90
C HIS A 47 -10.11 -2.85 3.46
N PHE A 48 -11.30 -2.66 2.89
CA PHE A 48 -12.21 -1.56 3.22
C PHE A 48 -13.42 -2.00 4.06
N LYS A 49 -13.75 -3.30 4.05
CA LYS A 49 -14.86 -3.81 4.85
C LYS A 49 -14.47 -3.77 6.33
N SER A 50 -14.99 -2.80 7.07
CA SER A 50 -14.95 -2.81 8.54
C SER A 50 -15.64 -4.09 9.01
N VAL A 51 -14.86 -5.02 9.56
CA VAL A 51 -15.34 -6.38 9.84
C VAL A 51 -16.07 -6.40 11.16
N SER A 52 -17.22 -5.72 11.21
CA SER A 52 -18.16 -5.79 12.35
C SER A 52 -18.75 -7.20 12.54
N LYS A 53 -18.65 -8.08 11.53
CA LYS A 53 -19.23 -9.44 11.56
C LYS A 53 -18.23 -10.59 11.80
N TRP A 54 -16.93 -10.33 11.87
CA TRP A 54 -15.92 -11.33 12.26
C TRP A 54 -14.95 -10.69 13.24
N LYS A 55 -15.29 -10.76 14.52
CA LYS A 55 -14.65 -10.02 15.63
C LYS A 55 -13.12 -10.18 15.75
N ASN A 56 -12.49 -11.12 15.03
CA ASN A 56 -11.05 -11.39 15.13
C ASN A 56 -10.26 -11.22 13.80
N SER A 57 -10.86 -11.39 12.61
CA SER A 57 -10.10 -11.42 11.35
C SER A 57 -9.91 -10.04 10.70
N GLY A 58 -10.87 -9.13 10.81
CA GLY A 58 -10.78 -7.79 10.22
C GLY A 58 -9.83 -6.85 10.92
N ILE A 59 -9.85 -6.86 12.25
CA ILE A 59 -8.88 -6.15 13.08
C ILE A 59 -7.46 -6.64 12.73
N THR A 60 -7.30 -7.92 12.40
CA THR A 60 -6.01 -8.51 11.99
C THR A 60 -5.58 -8.05 10.59
N LEU A 61 -6.50 -7.95 9.63
CA LEU A 61 -6.20 -7.43 8.28
C LEU A 61 -5.76 -5.97 8.32
N MET A 62 -6.49 -5.13 9.05
CA MET A 62 -6.18 -3.70 9.12
C MET A 62 -4.90 -3.43 9.92
N LYS A 63 -4.66 -4.15 11.02
CA LYS A 63 -3.38 -4.11 11.74
C LYS A 63 -2.21 -4.55 10.86
N ARG A 64 -2.41 -5.56 10.01
CA ARG A 64 -1.41 -6.01 9.04
C ARG A 64 -1.13 -4.94 8.00
N ASP A 65 -2.15 -4.25 7.49
CA ASP A 65 -1.95 -3.17 6.52
C ASP A 65 -1.17 -2.00 7.15
N VAL A 66 -1.54 -1.57 8.35
CA VAL A 66 -0.79 -0.54 9.10
C VAL A 66 0.65 -1.00 9.35
N TYR A 67 0.87 -2.25 9.75
CA TYR A 67 2.22 -2.80 9.94
C TYR A 67 3.03 -2.77 8.64
N LYS A 68 2.47 -3.24 7.51
CA LYS A 68 3.14 -3.23 6.21
C LYS A 68 3.50 -1.81 5.77
N MET A 69 2.61 -0.85 6.00
CA MET A 69 2.84 0.55 5.67
C MET A 69 3.98 1.13 6.49
N ARG A 70 3.97 0.92 7.80
CA ARG A 70 5.08 1.34 8.68
C ARG A 70 6.39 0.70 8.28
N ALA A 71 6.40 -0.61 8.08
CA ALA A 71 7.60 -1.33 7.72
C ALA A 71 8.22 -0.78 6.41
N ALA A 72 7.39 -0.45 5.42
CA ALA A 72 7.86 0.20 4.20
C ALA A 72 8.44 1.59 4.48
N ASN A 73 7.68 2.44 5.19
CA ASN A 73 8.09 3.82 5.49
C ASN A 73 9.39 3.89 6.31
N SER A 74 9.53 3.06 7.34
CA SER A 74 10.74 2.99 8.18
C SER A 74 11.97 2.50 7.41
N ASN A 75 11.77 1.85 6.26
CA ASN A 75 12.85 1.45 5.33
C ASN A 75 13.03 2.45 4.18
N GLY A 76 12.46 3.65 4.27
CA GLY A 76 12.61 4.70 3.27
C GLY A 76 11.85 4.46 1.97
N LEU A 77 10.87 3.56 1.97
CA LEU A 77 10.08 3.24 0.79
C LEU A 77 8.78 4.03 0.77
N ARG A 78 8.42 4.53 -0.41
CA ARG A 78 7.11 5.10 -0.72
C ARG A 78 6.09 3.99 -0.92
N LEU A 79 4.82 4.29 -0.67
CA LEU A 79 3.72 3.34 -0.89
C LEU A 79 2.59 3.98 -1.70
N ILE A 80 2.21 3.35 -2.81
CA ILE A 80 0.96 3.64 -3.50
C ILE A 80 0.01 2.46 -3.26
N ARG A 81 -1.19 2.73 -2.73
CA ARG A 81 -2.25 1.72 -2.62
C ARG A 81 -3.37 2.09 -3.58
N ILE A 82 -3.76 1.17 -4.47
CA ILE A 82 -4.81 1.39 -5.47
C ILE A 82 -5.93 0.37 -5.29
N MET A 83 -7.18 0.84 -5.33
CA MET A 83 -8.35 -0.03 -5.25
C MET A 83 -8.45 -0.91 -6.49
N GLN A 84 -8.55 -2.22 -6.30
CA GLN A 84 -8.56 -3.22 -7.39
C GLN A 84 -9.67 -2.98 -8.42
N GLN A 85 -10.83 -2.47 -7.97
CA GLN A 85 -11.95 -2.14 -8.85
C GLN A 85 -11.59 -1.13 -9.93
N LEU A 86 -10.74 -0.13 -9.63
CA LEU A 86 -10.30 0.86 -10.63
C LEU A 86 -9.48 0.23 -11.76
N VAL A 87 -8.82 -0.89 -11.48
CA VAL A 87 -7.94 -1.58 -12.44
C VAL A 87 -8.70 -2.59 -13.29
N TRP A 88 -9.88 -3.03 -12.84
CA TRP A 88 -10.70 -4.07 -13.49
C TRP A 88 -11.65 -3.53 -14.54
N ASP A 89 -12.09 -2.29 -14.39
CA ASP A 89 -12.81 -1.63 -15.47
C ASP A 89 -11.81 -1.51 -16.64
N ASN A 90 -12.18 -1.99 -17.84
CA ASN A 90 -11.33 -2.05 -19.05
C ASN A 90 -10.88 -0.67 -19.57
N ASP A 91 -10.96 0.35 -18.74
CA ASP A 91 -10.46 1.69 -18.97
C ASP A 91 -9.01 1.78 -18.46
N THR A 92 -8.14 2.43 -19.23
CA THR A 92 -6.76 2.72 -18.82
C THR A 92 -6.61 4.10 -18.18
N ASP A 93 -7.70 4.86 -18.06
CA ASP A 93 -7.68 6.20 -17.48
C ASP A 93 -7.12 6.21 -16.06
N TRP A 94 -7.33 5.14 -15.28
CA TRP A 94 -6.73 5.00 -13.95
C TRP A 94 -5.19 4.98 -14.00
N LEU A 95 -4.59 4.40 -15.04
CA LEU A 95 -3.13 4.33 -15.16
C LEU A 95 -2.57 5.73 -15.41
N ASN A 96 -3.08 6.41 -16.43
CA ASN A 96 -2.57 7.72 -16.85
C ASN A 96 -2.94 8.83 -15.87
N THR A 97 -4.16 8.81 -15.35
CA THR A 97 -4.70 9.88 -14.50
C THR A 97 -4.33 9.70 -13.05
N ASN A 98 -4.30 8.46 -12.56
CA ASN A 98 -4.11 8.20 -11.14
C ASN A 98 -2.74 7.60 -10.80
N LEU A 99 -2.13 6.73 -11.61
CA LEU A 99 -0.89 6.06 -11.21
C LEU A 99 0.39 6.74 -11.75
N LEU A 100 0.48 6.98 -13.06
CA LEU A 100 1.67 7.53 -13.71
C LEU A 100 2.19 8.83 -13.08
N PRO A 101 1.34 9.80 -12.66
CA PRO A 101 1.82 11.03 -12.03
C PRO A 101 2.64 10.80 -10.75
N HIS A 102 2.49 9.65 -10.09
CA HIS A 102 3.21 9.32 -8.86
C HIS A 102 4.43 8.43 -9.07
N LEU A 103 4.68 7.93 -10.29
CA LEU A 103 5.85 7.11 -10.65
C LEU A 103 7.11 7.95 -10.87
N VAL A 104 7.43 8.77 -9.89
CA VAL A 104 8.58 9.67 -9.86
C VAL A 104 9.39 9.43 -8.59
N ASN A 105 10.70 9.64 -8.64
CA ASN A 105 11.50 9.60 -7.42
C ASN A 105 11.38 10.95 -6.70
N LEU A 106 10.82 10.94 -5.48
CA LEU A 106 10.58 12.15 -4.71
C LEU A 106 11.70 12.49 -3.71
N GLY A 107 12.65 11.58 -3.48
CA GLY A 107 13.68 11.74 -2.46
C GLY A 107 13.18 11.74 -1.00
N HIS A 108 11.88 11.51 -0.77
CA HIS A 108 11.27 11.39 0.54
C HIS A 108 10.18 10.30 0.54
N VAL A 109 9.80 9.85 1.75
CA VAL A 109 8.72 8.88 1.95
C VAL A 109 7.37 9.58 1.80
N GLU A 110 6.49 8.99 0.99
CA GLU A 110 5.13 9.46 0.75
C GLU A 110 4.23 8.25 0.55
N ASN A 111 3.01 8.33 1.11
CA ASN A 111 1.97 7.35 0.92
C ASN A 111 0.79 7.96 0.14
N VAL A 112 0.44 7.34 -0.98
CA VAL A 112 -0.66 7.77 -1.86
C VAL A 112 -1.73 6.68 -1.90
N TYR A 113 -2.99 7.10 -1.84
CA TYR A 113 -4.14 6.20 -1.86
C TYR A 113 -5.07 6.57 -3.02
N ILE A 114 -5.33 5.61 -3.90
CA ILE A 114 -6.07 5.82 -5.15
C ILE A 114 -7.37 5.01 -5.11
N GLY A 115 -8.50 5.72 -5.07
CA GLY A 115 -9.85 5.15 -5.11
C GLY A 115 -10.78 5.76 -4.06
N SER A 116 -12.06 5.84 -4.39
CA SER A 116 -13.08 6.52 -3.57
C SER A 116 -13.22 5.95 -2.16
N LYS A 117 -12.96 4.65 -1.98
CA LYS A 117 -13.03 4.00 -0.65
C LYS A 117 -11.95 4.44 0.32
N TYR A 118 -10.91 5.13 -0.15
CA TYR A 118 -9.88 5.67 0.73
C TYR A 118 -10.24 6.99 1.38
N GLU A 119 -11.25 7.72 0.89
CA GLU A 119 -11.65 9.02 1.46
C GLU A 119 -12.00 8.90 2.96
N GLU A 120 -12.70 7.84 3.35
CA GLU A 120 -13.02 7.55 4.75
C GLU A 120 -11.94 6.69 5.44
N HIS A 121 -11.25 5.81 4.70
CA HIS A 121 -10.29 4.84 5.24
C HIS A 121 -8.92 5.45 5.59
N THR A 122 -8.48 6.49 4.86
CA THR A 122 -7.20 7.17 5.11
C THR A 122 -7.13 7.82 6.49
N ARG A 123 -8.22 8.44 6.96
CA ARG A 123 -8.28 9.04 8.30
C ARG A 123 -7.95 8.00 9.38
N PHE A 124 -8.57 6.82 9.28
CA PHE A 124 -8.29 5.72 10.19
C PHE A 124 -6.83 5.25 10.10
N MET A 125 -6.31 5.04 8.88
CA MET A 125 -4.93 4.56 8.71
C MET A 125 -3.90 5.55 9.26
N THR A 126 -4.08 6.85 9.00
CA THR A 126 -3.20 7.92 9.50
C THR A 126 -3.24 8.02 11.02
N GLU A 127 -4.43 8.02 11.64
CA GLU A 127 -4.58 8.04 13.10
C GLU A 127 -3.89 6.85 13.76
N ASN A 128 -4.04 5.64 13.18
CA ASN A 128 -3.43 4.45 13.73
C ASN A 128 -1.92 4.40 13.51
N ILE A 129 -1.39 5.05 12.46
CA ILE A 129 0.05 5.26 12.26
C ILE A 129 0.60 6.19 13.33
N SER A 130 -0.04 7.33 13.60
CA SER A 130 0.41 8.27 14.63
C SER A 130 0.38 7.65 16.04
N ILE A 131 -0.68 6.91 16.39
CA ILE A 131 -0.83 6.33 17.75
C ILE A 131 0.29 5.35 18.09
N ALA A 132 0.58 4.39 17.21
CA ALA A 132 1.66 3.44 17.51
C ALA A 132 3.06 3.94 17.12
N GLU A 133 3.20 5.15 16.53
CA GLU A 133 4.47 5.88 16.56
C GLU A 133 4.69 6.50 17.94
N SER A 134 3.66 7.05 18.61
CA SER A 134 3.81 7.55 19.99
C SER A 134 4.12 6.44 21.01
N GLU A 135 3.57 5.24 20.85
CA GLU A 135 3.86 4.11 21.75
C GLU A 135 5.31 3.58 21.65
N LEU A 136 6.08 3.95 20.62
CA LEU A 136 7.49 3.57 20.46
C LEU A 136 8.46 4.53 21.18
N TYR A 137 8.00 5.69 21.64
CA TYR A 137 8.81 6.69 22.34
C TYR A 137 8.55 6.75 23.85
N ASP A 138 7.66 5.89 24.37
CA ASP A 138 7.30 5.80 25.80
C ASP A 138 8.04 4.67 26.56
N ASP A 139 9.07 4.06 25.97
CA ASP A 139 9.96 3.06 26.62
C ASP A 139 11.36 3.64 26.96
#